data_AF-A0A3S5B7S5-F1
#
_entry.id   AF-A0A3S5B7S5-F1
#
_cell.length_a   1.000
_cell.length_b   1.000
_cell.length_c   1.000
_cell.angle_alpha   90.00
_cell.angle_beta   90.00
_cell.angle_gamma   90.00
#
_symmetry.space_group_name_H-M   'P 1'
#
loop_
_entity.id
_entity.type
_entity.pdbx_description
1 polymer ?
#
loop_
_entity_poly.entity_id
_entity_poly.type
_entity_poly.pdbx_seq_one_letter_code
_entity_poly.pdbx_strand_id
1 'polypeptide(L)'
;MHRFRYSPVGIFFLIVGKVLDIDDLKETATSLGLYMMTVVIGLAIHALGTLALAYFLLTRKNPFLFYKGVFQAWITALGTASSAATLPITFRCLEQNLGIDKRVTRFVLPIGATINMDGTALYEAVASIFIAQINGRELGVVQVFVVR
;
A
#
# COMPACT_ATOMS: atom_id res chain seq x y z
N MET A 1 19.42 12.41 -9.72
CA MET A 1 20.20 11.38 -9.00
C MET A 1 20.98 11.90 -7.79
N HIS A 2 21.55 13.12 -7.79
CA HIS A 2 22.32 13.61 -6.65
C HIS A 2 21.53 13.76 -5.34
N ARG A 3 20.26 14.19 -5.38
CA ARG A 3 19.43 14.39 -4.17
C ARG A 3 19.33 13.12 -3.30
N PHE A 4 19.07 11.97 -3.91
CA PHE A 4 18.96 10.68 -3.20
C PHE A 4 20.28 10.23 -2.54
N ARG A 5 21.44 10.66 -3.04
CA ARG A 5 22.75 10.34 -2.44
C ARG A 5 23.00 11.12 -1.14
N TYR A 6 22.42 12.31 -1.00
CA TYR A 6 22.54 13.13 0.20
C TYR A 6 21.38 12.95 1.19
N SER A 7 20.25 12.37 0.74
CA SER A 7 19.08 12.08 1.57
C SER A 7 19.40 11.32 2.86
N PRO A 8 20.27 10.28 2.90
CA PRO A 8 20.55 9.56 4.15
C PRO A 8 21.14 10.47 5.23
N VAL A 9 22.04 11.38 4.86
CA VAL A 9 22.66 12.33 5.79
C VAL A 9 21.62 13.32 6.30
N GLY A 10 20.78 13.88 5.40
CA GLY A 10 19.71 14.80 5.79
C GLY A 10 18.66 14.16 6.70
N ILE A 11 18.19 12.96 6.34
CA ILE A 11 17.21 12.19 7.12
C ILE A 11 17.77 11.85 8.51
N PHE A 12 19.05 11.48 8.62
CA PHE A 12 19.70 11.20 9.90
C PHE A 12 19.61 12.40 10.84
N PHE A 13 20.00 13.60 10.39
CA PHE A 13 19.94 14.81 11.23
C PHE A 13 18.50 15.22 11.56
N LEU A 14 17.54 15.05 10.64
CA LEU A 14 16.12 15.33 10.90
C LEU A 14 15.54 14.39 11.95
N ILE A 15 15.86 13.09 11.90
CA ILE A 15 15.41 12.11 12.89
C ILE A 15 16.03 12.42 14.24
N VAL A 16 17.34 12.65 14.31
CA VAL A 16 18.02 13.00 15.57
C VAL A 16 17.41 14.26 16.17
N GLY A 17 17.24 15.32 15.36
CA GLY A 17 16.60 16.56 15.81
C GLY A 17 15.19 16.32 16.36
N LYS A 18 14.38 15.50 15.68
CA LYS A 18 13.04 15.18 16.18
C LYS A 18 13.02 14.30 17.41
N VAL A 19 13.95 13.36 17.56
CA VAL A 19 14.06 12.53 18.77
C VAL A 19 14.44 13.37 19.99
N LEU A 20 15.28 14.40 19.81
CA LEU A 20 15.64 15.32 20.88
C LEU A 20 14.50 16.26 21.30
N ASP A 21 13.60 16.60 20.38
CA ASP A 21 12.40 17.42 20.64
C ASP A 21 11.25 16.64 21.30
N ILE A 22 11.32 15.30 21.38
CA ILE A 22 10.24 14.47 21.91
C ILE A 22 10.30 14.42 23.45
N ASP A 23 9.28 14.97 24.09
CA ASP A 23 9.13 14.92 25.56
C ASP A 23 8.74 13.51 26.06
N ASP A 24 7.89 12.79 25.31
CA ASP A 24 7.46 11.42 25.61
C ASP A 24 7.69 10.47 24.43
N LEU A 25 8.77 9.69 24.52
CA LEU A 25 9.13 8.68 23.52
C LEU A 25 8.10 7.55 23.43
N LYS A 26 7.45 7.21 24.53
CA LYS A 26 6.45 6.13 24.58
C LYS A 26 5.18 6.53 23.85
N GLU A 27 4.72 7.77 24.03
CA GLU A 27 3.56 8.30 23.34
C GLU A 27 3.81 8.37 21.82
N THR A 28 4.99 8.86 21.42
CA THR A 28 5.36 8.93 20.00
C THR A 28 5.45 7.55 19.36
N ALA A 29 6.10 6.58 20.05
CA ALA A 29 6.18 5.21 19.56
C ALA A 29 4.80 4.55 19.44
N THR A 30 3.91 4.82 20.40
CA THR A 30 2.52 4.33 20.37
C THR A 30 1.76 4.92 19.18
N SER A 31 1.88 6.23 18.95
CA SER A 31 1.25 6.92 17.82
C SER A 31 1.74 6.37 16.47
N LEU A 32 3.03 6.14 16.31
CA LEU A 32 3.59 5.48 15.11
C LEU A 32 3.09 4.03 14.96
N GLY A 33 2.98 3.28 16.06
CA GLY A 33 2.40 1.95 16.05
C GLY A 33 0.94 1.94 15.59
N LEU A 34 0.13 2.88 16.08
CA LEU A 34 -1.27 3.04 15.67
C LEU A 34 -1.39 3.45 14.21
N TYR A 35 -0.51 4.33 13.72
CA TYR A 35 -0.41 4.68 12.31
C TYR A 35 -0.15 3.44 11.44
N MET A 36 0.87 2.64 11.78
CA MET A 36 1.20 1.41 11.05
C MET A 36 0.03 0.43 11.03
N MET A 37 -0.62 0.22 12.18
CA MET A 37 -1.81 -0.62 12.29
C MET A 37 -2.96 -0.11 11.42
N THR A 38 -3.19 1.20 11.38
CA THR A 38 -4.23 1.83 10.56
C THR A 38 -4.01 1.56 9.08
N VAL A 39 -2.76 1.72 8.60
CA VAL A 39 -2.41 1.42 7.20
C VAL A 39 -2.62 -0.06 6.90
N VAL A 40 -2.10 -0.97 7.73
CA VAL A 40 -2.23 -2.42 7.52
C VAL A 40 -3.68 -2.87 7.51
N ILE A 41 -4.48 -2.39 8.46
CA ILE A 41 -5.92 -2.69 8.53
C ILE A 41 -6.64 -2.12 7.31
N GLY A 42 -6.34 -0.87 6.93
CA GLY A 42 -6.92 -0.24 5.73
C GLY A 42 -6.65 -1.04 4.46
N LEU A 43 -5.40 -1.46 4.25
CA LEU A 43 -5.01 -2.32 3.13
C LEU A 43 -5.72 -3.68 3.19
N ALA A 44 -5.84 -4.30 4.36
CA ALA A 44 -6.53 -5.57 4.52
C ALA A 44 -8.02 -5.46 4.20
N ILE A 45 -8.70 -4.41 4.68
CA ILE A 45 -10.11 -4.12 4.38
C ILE A 45 -10.29 -3.84 2.88
N HIS A 46 -9.38 -3.09 2.27
CA HIS A 46 -9.43 -2.81 0.83
C HIS A 46 -9.25 -4.10 0.01
N ALA A 47 -8.22 -4.89 0.32
CA ALA A 47 -7.89 -6.11 -0.42
C ALA A 47 -8.93 -7.23 -0.24
N LEU A 48 -9.40 -7.48 0.99
CA LEU A 48 -10.28 -8.60 1.33
C LEU A 48 -11.77 -8.22 1.39
N GLY A 49 -12.08 -6.93 1.52
CA GLY A 49 -13.46 -6.42 1.55
C GLY A 49 -13.83 -5.75 0.24
N THR A 50 -13.19 -4.60 -0.06
CA THR A 50 -13.57 -3.75 -1.20
C THR A 50 -13.37 -4.47 -2.54
N LEU A 51 -12.16 -4.99 -2.78
CA LEU A 51 -11.85 -5.70 -4.03
C LEU A 51 -12.57 -7.05 -4.12
N ALA A 52 -12.73 -7.76 -2.99
CA ALA A 52 -13.48 -9.02 -2.95
C ALA A 52 -14.95 -8.80 -3.36
N LEU A 53 -15.58 -7.76 -2.81
CA LEU A 53 -16.94 -7.39 -3.11
C LEU A 53 -17.09 -6.95 -4.57
N ALA A 54 -16.18 -6.10 -5.06
CA ALA A 54 -16.18 -5.68 -6.47
C ALA A 54 -16.06 -6.89 -7.41
N TYR A 55 -15.14 -7.81 -7.12
CA TYR A 55 -14.99 -9.06 -7.88
C TYR A 55 -16.26 -9.89 -7.87
N PHE A 56 -16.88 -10.08 -6.69
CA PHE A 56 -18.11 -10.85 -6.55
C PHE A 56 -19.28 -10.19 -7.31
N LEU A 57 -19.46 -8.87 -7.21
CA LEU A 57 -20.55 -8.16 -7.87
C LEU A 57 -20.45 -8.24 -9.40
N LEU A 58 -19.23 -8.11 -9.95
CA LEU A 58 -18.99 -8.12 -11.38
C LEU A 58 -18.97 -9.54 -11.99
N THR A 59 -18.33 -10.49 -11.33
CA THR A 59 -18.14 -11.85 -11.87
C THR A 59 -19.17 -12.85 -11.37
N ARG A 60 -19.87 -12.53 -10.27
CA ARG A 60 -20.76 -13.45 -9.52
C ARG A 60 -20.06 -14.75 -9.09
N LYS A 61 -18.73 -14.74 -8.97
CA LYS A 61 -17.90 -15.88 -8.54
C LYS A 61 -17.32 -15.63 -7.15
N ASN A 62 -17.02 -16.72 -6.44
CA ASN A 62 -16.41 -16.67 -5.12
C ASN A 62 -14.98 -16.07 -5.19
N PRO A 63 -14.69 -14.93 -4.54
CA PRO A 63 -13.38 -14.28 -4.56
C PRO A 63 -12.30 -15.10 -3.84
N PHE A 64 -12.65 -15.93 -2.85
CA PHE A 64 -11.66 -16.71 -2.10
C PHE A 64 -10.97 -17.78 -2.96
N LEU A 65 -11.66 -18.32 -3.97
CA LEU A 65 -11.05 -19.23 -4.95
C LEU A 65 -10.03 -18.50 -5.81
N PHE A 66 -10.30 -17.24 -6.17
CA PHE A 66 -9.36 -16.39 -6.88
C PHE A 66 -8.12 -16.11 -6.02
N TYR A 67 -8.30 -15.71 -4.77
CA TYR A 67 -7.19 -15.47 -3.84
C TYR A 67 -6.30 -16.69 -3.65
N LYS A 68 -6.90 -17.89 -3.53
CA LYS A 68 -6.14 -19.14 -3.48
C LYS A 68 -5.26 -19.34 -4.71
N GLY A 69 -5.77 -18.98 -5.89
CA GLY A 69 -5.02 -19.07 -7.16
C GLY A 69 -3.85 -18.10 -7.27
N VAL A 70 -3.94 -16.90 -6.66
CA VAL A 70 -2.88 -15.87 -6.69
C VAL A 70 -2.01 -15.81 -5.43
N PHE A 71 -2.23 -16.70 -4.46
CA PHE A 71 -1.58 -16.66 -3.15
C PHE A 71 -0.04 -16.63 -3.22
N GLN A 72 0.58 -17.37 -4.15
CA GLN A 72 2.03 -17.30 -4.35
C GLN A 72 2.52 -15.90 -4.74
N ALA A 73 1.78 -15.18 -5.60
CA ALA A 73 2.13 -13.82 -5.98
C ALA A 73 2.06 -12.87 -4.77
N TRP A 74 1.11 -13.05 -3.85
CA TRP A 74 1.04 -12.25 -2.62
C TRP A 74 2.26 -12.46 -1.72
N ILE A 75 2.68 -13.71 -1.52
CA ILE A 75 3.88 -14.00 -0.71
C ILE A 75 5.12 -13.39 -1.38
N THR A 76 5.25 -13.52 -2.71
CA THR A 76 6.37 -12.91 -3.44
C THR A 76 6.34 -11.38 -3.35
N ALA A 77 5.18 -10.74 -3.49
CA ALA A 77 5.04 -9.30 -3.34
C ALA A 77 5.46 -8.84 -1.94
N LEU A 78 5.04 -9.56 -0.90
CA LEU A 78 5.41 -9.25 0.46
C LEU A 78 6.92 -9.41 0.71
N GLY A 79 7.53 -10.48 0.19
CA GLY A 79 8.96 -10.75 0.37
C GLY A 79 9.87 -9.84 -0.45
N THR A 80 9.43 -9.41 -1.63
CA THR A 80 10.23 -8.56 -2.54
C THR A 80 9.96 -7.07 -2.37
N ALA A 81 8.81 -6.70 -1.78
CA ALA A 81 8.29 -5.33 -1.71
C ALA A 81 8.27 -4.62 -3.08
N SER A 82 8.10 -5.36 -4.18
CA SER A 82 8.15 -4.81 -5.55
C SER A 82 7.13 -5.46 -6.48
N SER A 83 6.23 -4.63 -7.04
CA SER A 83 5.23 -5.05 -8.04
C SER A 83 5.90 -5.56 -9.32
N ALA A 84 6.97 -4.90 -9.76
CA ALA A 84 7.72 -5.29 -10.96
C ALA A 84 8.42 -6.64 -10.79
N ALA A 85 9.02 -6.88 -9.63
CA ALA A 85 9.66 -8.16 -9.31
C ALA A 85 8.65 -9.32 -9.20
N THR A 86 7.42 -9.02 -8.79
CA THR A 86 6.35 -10.01 -8.62
C THR A 86 5.62 -10.34 -9.92
N LEU A 87 5.66 -9.45 -10.91
CA LEU A 87 4.91 -9.55 -12.15
C LEU A 87 5.02 -10.93 -12.86
N PRO A 88 6.19 -11.58 -12.99
CA PRO A 88 6.29 -12.90 -13.61
C PRO A 88 5.54 -14.00 -12.85
N ILE A 89 5.50 -13.93 -11.52
CA ILE A 89 4.76 -14.88 -10.67
C ILE A 89 3.25 -14.64 -10.81
N THR A 90 2.84 -13.38 -10.90
CA THR A 90 1.45 -12.99 -11.14
C THR A 90 0.93 -13.55 -12.47
N PHE A 91 1.70 -13.42 -13.55
CA PHE A 91 1.39 -14.03 -14.85
C PHE A 91 1.15 -15.54 -14.72
N ARG A 92 2.08 -16.25 -14.07
CA ARG A 92 1.97 -17.69 -13.88
C ARG A 92 0.70 -18.08 -13.10
N CYS A 93 0.42 -17.38 -12.00
CA CYS A 93 -0.76 -17.66 -11.18
C CYS A 93 -2.06 -17.46 -11.97
N LEU A 94 -2.18 -16.38 -12.74
CA LEU A 94 -3.41 -16.08 -13.49
C LEU A 94 -3.61 -17.01 -14.69
N GLU A 95 -2.55 -17.32 -15.43
CA GLU A 95 -2.65 -18.17 -16.63
C GLU A 95 -2.74 -19.66 -16.27
N GLN A 96 -1.96 -20.14 -15.30
CA GLN A 96 -1.86 -21.58 -15.00
C GLN A 96 -2.82 -22.02 -13.88
N ASN A 97 -2.96 -21.24 -12.80
CA ASN A 97 -3.81 -21.66 -11.67
C ASN A 97 -5.28 -21.28 -11.90
N LEU A 98 -5.54 -20.15 -12.58
CA LEU A 98 -6.87 -19.59 -12.78
C LEU A 98 -7.37 -19.67 -14.23
N GLY A 99 -6.53 -20.08 -15.18
CA GLY A 99 -6.92 -20.31 -16.57
C GLY A 99 -7.35 -19.07 -17.33
N ILE A 100 -6.87 -17.88 -16.94
CA ILE A 100 -7.22 -16.62 -17.61
C ILE A 100 -6.50 -16.54 -18.97
N ASP A 101 -7.22 -16.06 -19.99
CA ASP A 101 -6.70 -15.90 -21.35
C ASP A 101 -5.45 -15.00 -21.37
N LYS A 102 -4.38 -15.51 -21.99
CA LYS A 102 -3.08 -14.83 -22.08
C LYS A 102 -3.15 -13.47 -22.77
N ARG A 103 -4.11 -13.28 -23.67
CA ARG A 103 -4.33 -11.99 -24.35
C ARG A 103 -4.76 -10.92 -23.35
N VAL A 104 -5.57 -11.30 -22.34
CA VAL A 104 -6.03 -10.38 -21.29
C VAL A 104 -4.90 -10.11 -20.29
N THR A 105 -4.23 -11.16 -19.79
CA THR A 105 -3.16 -10.98 -18.78
C THR A 105 -2.01 -10.13 -19.32
N ARG A 106 -1.58 -10.37 -20.57
CA ARG A 106 -0.45 -9.66 -21.20
C ARG A 106 -0.75 -8.20 -21.53
N PHE A 107 -2.02 -7.83 -21.64
CA PHE A 107 -2.43 -6.44 -21.82
C PHE A 107 -2.61 -5.74 -20.46
N VAL A 108 -3.36 -6.36 -19.55
CA VAL A 108 -3.80 -5.71 -18.30
C VAL A 108 -2.69 -5.63 -17.25
N LEU A 109 -1.90 -6.69 -17.05
CA LEU A 109 -0.94 -6.74 -15.94
C LEU A 109 0.21 -5.74 -16.06
N PRO A 110 0.85 -5.51 -17.22
CA PRO A 110 1.90 -4.51 -17.33
C PRO A 110 1.42 -3.08 -17.07
N ILE A 111 0.21 -2.76 -17.56
CA ILE A 111 -0.45 -1.47 -17.33
C ILE A 111 -0.79 -1.32 -15.84
N GLY A 112 -1.40 -2.36 -15.25
CA GLY A 112 -1.76 -2.38 -13.84
C GLY A 112 -0.56 -2.27 -12.90
N ALA A 113 0.56 -2.93 -13.19
CA ALA A 113 1.75 -2.90 -12.33
C ALA A 113 2.39 -1.51 -12.20
N THR A 114 2.08 -0.58 -13.11
CA THR A 114 2.64 0.78 -13.11
C THR A 114 1.61 1.84 -12.70
N ILE A 115 0.35 1.68 -13.10
CA ILE A 115 -0.70 2.69 -12.89
C ILE A 115 -1.54 2.38 -11.64
N ASN A 116 -1.75 1.11 -11.30
CA ASN A 116 -2.63 0.72 -10.20
C ASN A 116 -1.88 0.75 -8.86
N MET A 117 -1.84 1.93 -8.25
CA MET A 117 -1.15 2.20 -6.98
C MET A 117 -2.10 2.44 -5.80
N ASP A 118 -3.16 1.63 -5.67
CA ASP A 118 -4.16 1.76 -4.60
C ASP A 118 -3.54 1.74 -3.20
N GLY A 119 -2.56 0.86 -2.98
CA GLY A 119 -1.86 0.76 -1.71
C GLY A 119 -1.05 2.01 -1.37
N THR A 120 -0.40 2.62 -2.37
CA THR A 120 0.34 3.88 -2.21
C THR A 120 -0.63 5.02 -1.90
N ALA A 121 -1.74 5.12 -2.63
CA ALA A 121 -2.74 6.16 -2.39
C ALA A 121 -3.32 6.08 -0.97
N LEU A 122 -3.63 4.88 -0.49
CA LEU A 122 -4.09 4.67 0.89
C LEU A 122 -3.02 5.09 1.90
N TYR A 123 -1.77 4.66 1.69
CA TYR A 123 -0.65 5.01 2.55
C TYR A 123 -0.40 6.54 2.61
N GLU A 124 -0.37 7.22 1.46
CA GLU A 124 -0.12 8.66 1.36
C GLU A 124 -1.24 9.48 2.02
N ALA A 125 -2.51 9.07 1.82
CA ALA A 125 -3.65 9.72 2.46
C ALA A 125 -3.59 9.58 4.00
N VAL A 126 -3.35 8.38 4.51
CA VAL A 126 -3.25 8.13 5.96
C VAL A 126 -2.03 8.83 6.55
N ALA A 127 -0.87 8.83 5.87
CA ALA A 127 0.34 9.51 6.31
C ALA A 127 0.13 11.01 6.44
N SER A 128 -0.54 11.63 5.47
CA SER A 128 -0.82 13.07 5.47
C SER A 128 -1.75 13.47 6.61
N ILE A 129 -2.80 12.67 6.86
CA ILE A 129 -3.71 12.89 7.99
C ILE A 129 -2.97 12.71 9.32
N PHE A 130 -2.16 11.66 9.44
CA PHE A 130 -1.36 11.41 10.63
C PHE A 130 -0.39 12.56 10.94
N ILE A 131 0.32 13.07 9.92
CA ILE A 131 1.21 14.23 10.08
C ILE A 131 0.44 15.46 10.57
N ALA A 132 -0.77 15.70 10.06
CA ALA A 132 -1.60 16.80 10.55
C ALA A 132 -1.97 16.62 12.04
N GLN A 133 -2.36 15.40 12.42
CA GLN A 133 -2.76 15.06 13.79
C GLN A 133 -1.61 15.23 14.80
N ILE A 134 -0.40 14.74 14.50
CA ILE A 134 0.75 14.89 15.41
C ILE A 134 1.20 16.35 15.57
N ASN A 135 0.85 17.22 14.62
CA ASN A 135 1.12 18.65 14.68
C ASN A 135 -0.06 19.45 15.26
N GLY A 136 -1.08 18.79 15.83
CA GLY A 136 -2.24 19.43 16.42
C GLY A 136 -3.12 20.19 15.43
N ARG A 137 -3.06 19.83 14.14
CA ARG A 137 -3.86 20.47 13.08
C ARG A 137 -5.07 19.61 12.75
N GLU A 138 -6.25 20.17 12.97
CA GLU A 138 -7.49 19.58 12.46
C GLU A 138 -7.62 19.86 10.96
N LEU A 139 -7.81 18.79 10.18
CA LEU A 139 -8.07 18.89 8.76
C LEU A 139 -9.57 19.06 8.52
N GLY A 140 -9.96 20.16 7.88
CA GLY A 140 -11.32 20.33 7.40
C GLY A 140 -11.63 19.39 6.22
N VAL A 141 -12.92 19.14 5.96
CA VAL A 141 -13.37 18.22 4.89
C VAL A 141 -12.72 18.52 3.53
N VAL A 142 -12.61 19.81 3.16
CA VAL A 142 -11.97 20.23 1.90
C VAL A 142 -10.49 19.85 1.86
N GLN A 143 -9.77 19.99 2.97
CA GLN A 143 -8.35 19.63 3.03
C GLN A 143 -8.18 18.13 2.89
N VAL A 144 -9.05 17.32 3.50
CA VAL A 144 -9.02 15.86 3.35
C VAL A 144 -9.21 15.43 1.89
N PHE A 145 -10.07 16.10 1.11
CA PHE A 145 -10.24 15.79 -0.32
C PHE A 145 -9.05 16.22 -1.19
N VAL A 146 -8.32 17.27 -0.78
CA VAL A 146 -7.22 17.84 -1.55
C VAL A 146 -5.88 17.16 -1.26
N VAL A 147 -5.75 16.52 -0.10
CA VAL A 147 -4.58 15.72 0.25
C VAL A 147 -4.29 14.73 -0.89
N ARG A 148 -3.09 14.87 -1.45
CA ARG A 148 -2.50 13.99 -2.46
C ARG A 148 -1.32 13.29 -1.81
#